data_AF-A0A2D4S7U8-F1
#
_entry.id   AF-A0A2D4S7U8-F1
#
_cell.length_a   1.000
_cell.length_b   1.000
_cell.length_c   1.000
_cell.angle_alpha   90.00
_cell.angle_beta   90.00
_cell.angle_gamma   90.00
#
_symmetry.space_group_name_H-M   'P 1'
#
loop_
_entity.id
_entity.type
_entity.pdbx_description
1 polymer ?
#
loop_
_entity_poly.entity_id
_entity_poly.type
_entity_poly.pdbx_seq_one_letter_code
_entity_poly.pdbx_strand_id
1 'polypeptide(L)'
;MIKTTALAAVTLLLTALVAACGESATTGVRSGPEELPAGVDREDLATAVFVAGCFWWVEEAFDPVPGVVKTTSSFIGRRLTNPTYEFVELVVTKKQLTLHARDDRARVIDLSDAQANALVWSDNGSRSVPFAARSATALTAAADLPTTGKFRIVVSLELPGQEKTSLLFGPMRL
;
A
#
# COMPACT_ATOMS: atom_id res chain seq x y z
N MET A 1 -40.19 -14.32 -47.23
CA MET A 1 -38.88 -15.00 -47.19
C MET A 1 -37.74 -14.10 -46.66
N ILE A 2 -38.01 -13.02 -45.91
CA ILE A 2 -37.00 -12.03 -45.48
C ILE A 2 -36.65 -12.13 -43.97
N LYS A 3 -37.42 -12.91 -43.19
CA LYS A 3 -37.27 -12.97 -41.72
C LYS A 3 -36.20 -13.95 -41.22
N THR A 4 -35.83 -14.96 -42.00
CA THR A 4 -34.88 -16.00 -41.57
C THR A 4 -33.41 -15.62 -41.82
N THR A 5 -33.13 -14.77 -42.80
CA THR A 5 -31.77 -14.28 -43.11
C THR A 5 -31.26 -13.28 -42.08
N ALA A 6 -32.14 -12.45 -41.50
CA ALA A 6 -31.78 -11.49 -40.46
C ALA A 6 -31.33 -12.17 -39.16
N LEU A 7 -31.93 -13.33 -38.82
CA LEU A 7 -31.62 -14.04 -37.58
C LEU A 7 -30.23 -14.70 -37.61
N ALA A 8 -29.84 -15.24 -38.78
CA ALA A 8 -28.52 -15.86 -38.98
C ALA A 8 -27.37 -14.84 -38.99
N ALA A 9 -27.59 -13.64 -39.53
CA ALA A 9 -26.59 -12.57 -39.55
C ALA A 9 -26.30 -12.05 -38.13
N VAL A 10 -27.33 -11.94 -37.28
CA VAL A 10 -27.20 -11.50 -35.89
C VAL A 10 -26.48 -12.55 -35.03
N THR A 11 -26.72 -13.85 -35.27
CA THR A 11 -25.99 -14.91 -34.54
C THR A 11 -24.52 -14.98 -34.95
N LEU A 12 -24.18 -14.72 -36.21
CA LEU A 12 -22.79 -14.68 -36.67
C LEU A 12 -22.03 -13.44 -36.14
N LEU A 13 -22.72 -12.31 -35.96
CA LEU A 13 -22.14 -11.09 -35.40
C LEU A 13 -21.88 -11.19 -33.89
N LEU A 14 -22.75 -11.91 -33.16
CA LEU A 14 -22.63 -12.11 -31.72
C LEU A 14 -21.50 -13.07 -31.32
N THR A 15 -21.19 -14.08 -32.15
CA THR A 15 -20.07 -14.99 -31.87
C THR A 15 -18.70 -14.35 -32.17
N ALA A 16 -18.62 -13.43 -33.12
CA ALA A 16 -17.37 -12.70 -33.41
C ALA A 16 -16.97 -11.71 -32.30
N LEU A 17 -17.92 -11.14 -31.56
CA LEU A 17 -17.62 -10.18 -30.48
C LEU A 17 -16.99 -10.83 -29.23
N VAL A 18 -17.24 -12.11 -28.98
CA VAL A 18 -16.76 -12.81 -27.77
C VAL A 18 -15.28 -13.20 -27.88
N ALA A 19 -14.73 -13.31 -29.11
CA ALA A 19 -13.35 -13.74 -29.34
C ALA A 19 -12.30 -12.62 -29.28
N ALA A 20 -12.70 -11.35 -29.14
CA ALA A 20 -11.78 -10.20 -29.17
C ALA A 20 -11.32 -9.70 -27.78
N CYS A 21 -11.81 -10.29 -26.69
CA CYS A 21 -11.41 -9.94 -25.32
C CYS A 21 -10.56 -11.07 -24.73
N GLY A 22 -9.29 -11.13 -25.10
CA GLY A 22 -8.39 -12.11 -24.52
C GLY A 22 -6.98 -11.96 -25.04
N GLU A 23 -6.31 -10.86 -24.66
CA GLU A 23 -4.85 -10.83 -24.53
C GLU A 23 -4.45 -9.60 -23.70
N SER A 24 -4.78 -9.62 -22.40
CA SER A 24 -4.19 -8.66 -21.47
C SER A 24 -2.77 -9.13 -21.17
N ALA A 25 -1.80 -8.52 -21.85
CA ALA A 25 -0.38 -8.67 -21.53
C ALA A 25 -0.17 -8.36 -20.05
N THR A 26 0.08 -9.42 -19.27
CA THR A 26 0.51 -9.33 -17.89
C THR A 26 1.94 -8.81 -17.89
N THR A 27 2.10 -7.51 -17.76
CA THR A 27 3.35 -6.93 -17.26
C THR A 27 3.28 -6.99 -15.74
N GLY A 28 3.40 -8.21 -15.21
CA GLY A 28 3.64 -8.40 -13.78
C GLY A 28 4.97 -7.76 -13.44
N VAL A 29 4.95 -6.78 -12.52
CA VAL A 29 6.16 -6.42 -11.80
C VAL A 29 6.56 -7.66 -11.02
N ARG A 30 7.46 -8.47 -11.60
CA ARG A 30 8.18 -9.47 -10.84
C ARG A 30 9.04 -8.70 -9.84
N SER A 31 8.59 -8.63 -8.59
CA SER A 31 9.52 -8.54 -7.48
C SER A 31 10.41 -9.79 -7.59
N GLY A 32 11.58 -9.60 -8.24
CA GLY A 32 12.59 -10.64 -8.30
C GLY A 32 12.96 -11.06 -6.87
N PRO A 33 13.42 -12.31 -6.67
CA PRO A 33 13.92 -12.72 -5.37
C PRO A 33 15.03 -11.74 -4.97
N GLU A 34 14.81 -10.99 -3.89
CA GLU A 34 15.82 -10.12 -3.34
C GLU A 34 17.03 -10.98 -2.97
N GLU A 35 18.18 -10.61 -3.53
CA GLU A 35 19.38 -11.45 -3.56
C GLU A 35 19.96 -11.61 -2.15
N LEU A 36 20.16 -12.86 -1.73
CA LEU A 36 20.83 -13.18 -0.47
C LEU A 36 22.32 -12.85 -0.60
N PRO A 37 23.02 -12.62 0.52
CA PRO A 37 24.48 -12.53 0.51
C PRO A 37 25.09 -13.75 -0.20
N ALA A 38 26.08 -13.50 -1.05
CA ALA A 38 26.73 -14.56 -1.82
C ALA A 38 27.35 -15.62 -0.88
N GLY A 39 27.04 -16.90 -1.13
CA GLY A 39 27.55 -18.04 -0.37
C GLY A 39 26.64 -18.55 0.75
N VAL A 40 25.37 -18.13 0.79
CA VAL A 40 24.35 -18.67 1.71
C VAL A 40 23.30 -19.47 0.93
N ASP A 41 23.23 -20.78 1.16
CA ASP A 41 22.21 -21.65 0.58
C ASP A 41 20.90 -21.53 1.37
N ARG A 42 19.76 -21.41 0.66
CA ARG A 42 18.45 -21.21 1.32
C ARG A 42 18.00 -22.44 2.10
N GLU A 43 18.42 -23.63 1.68
CA GLU A 43 18.12 -24.89 2.34
C GLU A 43 18.69 -24.99 3.76
N ASP A 44 19.73 -24.21 4.06
CA ASP A 44 20.40 -24.16 5.37
C ASP A 44 19.81 -23.08 6.30
N LEU A 45 18.84 -22.29 5.83
CA LEU A 45 18.22 -21.21 6.61
C LEU A 45 16.90 -21.63 7.24
N ALA A 46 16.71 -21.26 8.52
CA ALA A 46 15.44 -21.37 9.21
C ALA A 46 14.78 -19.99 9.36
N THR A 47 13.46 -19.93 9.22
CA THR A 47 12.67 -18.69 9.43
C THR A 47 12.03 -18.70 10.81
N ALA A 48 12.19 -17.61 11.56
CA ALA A 48 11.50 -17.35 12.82
C ALA A 48 10.59 -16.12 12.69
N VAL A 49 9.38 -16.19 13.25
CA VAL A 49 8.38 -15.12 13.19
C VAL A 49 8.14 -14.55 14.58
N PHE A 50 8.29 -13.23 14.71
CA PHE A 50 8.13 -12.51 15.98
C PHE A 50 6.98 -11.51 15.88
N VAL A 51 6.12 -11.49 16.90
CA VAL A 51 5.10 -10.45 17.09
C VAL A 51 5.46 -9.70 18.37
N ALA A 52 6.19 -8.61 18.22
CA ALA A 52 6.67 -7.82 19.36
C ALA A 52 6.71 -6.33 19.02
N GLY A 53 6.01 -5.51 19.82
CA GLY A 53 6.14 -4.05 19.79
C GLY A 53 6.18 -3.39 18.41
N CYS A 54 7.02 -2.36 18.29
CA CYS A 54 7.29 -1.70 17.02
C CYS A 54 8.26 -2.57 16.21
N PHE A 55 7.87 -2.95 14.99
CA PHE A 55 8.69 -3.85 14.16
C PHE A 55 10.10 -3.31 13.91
N TRP A 56 10.31 -1.99 13.87
CA TRP A 56 11.66 -1.40 13.74
C TRP A 56 12.58 -1.74 14.90
N TRP A 57 12.07 -1.72 16.14
CA TRP A 57 12.90 -2.08 17.31
C TRP A 57 13.25 -3.56 17.30
N VAL A 58 12.37 -4.38 16.73
CA VAL A 58 12.58 -5.81 16.62
C VAL A 58 13.60 -6.10 15.53
N GLU A 59 13.44 -5.55 14.33
CA GLU A 59 14.43 -5.67 13.26
C GLU A 59 15.81 -5.16 13.72
N GLU A 60 15.88 -3.95 14.30
CA GLU A 60 17.14 -3.38 14.80
C GLU A 60 17.78 -4.24 15.90
N ALA A 61 16.99 -4.90 16.75
CA ALA A 61 17.51 -5.83 17.75
C ALA A 61 18.02 -7.15 17.16
N PHE A 62 17.47 -7.61 16.03
CA PHE A 62 17.82 -8.89 15.40
C PHE A 62 18.88 -8.77 14.29
N ASP A 63 18.97 -7.64 13.59
CA ASP A 63 19.99 -7.39 12.57
C ASP A 63 21.44 -7.65 13.02
N PRO A 64 21.88 -7.26 14.23
CA PRO A 64 23.24 -7.52 14.67
C PRO A 64 23.45 -8.93 15.26
N VAL A 65 22.42 -9.77 15.35
CA VAL A 65 22.53 -11.10 15.97
C VAL A 65 23.31 -12.04 15.04
N PRO A 66 24.42 -12.65 15.50
CA PRO A 66 25.18 -13.58 14.67
C PRO A 66 24.31 -14.73 14.15
N GLY A 67 24.30 -14.93 12.83
CA GLY A 67 23.50 -15.96 12.16
C GLY A 67 22.16 -15.47 11.59
N VAL A 68 21.74 -14.25 11.92
CA VAL A 68 20.60 -13.61 11.24
C VAL A 68 21.07 -13.08 9.88
N VAL A 69 20.56 -13.71 8.80
CA VAL A 69 20.93 -13.34 7.42
C VAL A 69 20.02 -12.24 6.88
N LYS A 70 18.77 -12.16 7.35
CA LYS A 70 17.78 -11.15 6.94
C LYS A 70 16.69 -11.01 8.00
N THR A 71 16.32 -9.77 8.31
CA THR A 71 15.06 -9.44 9.00
C THR A 71 14.10 -8.80 7.99
N THR A 72 12.80 -9.03 8.16
CA THR A 72 11.78 -8.41 7.29
C THR A 72 10.51 -8.23 8.09
N SER A 73 10.02 -7.00 8.10
CA SER A 73 8.77 -6.61 8.70
C SER A 73 7.65 -6.81 7.69
N SER A 74 6.59 -7.43 8.19
CA SER A 74 5.35 -7.56 7.46
C SER A 74 4.21 -7.43 8.44
N PHE A 75 3.05 -7.02 7.95
CA PHE A 75 1.89 -6.84 8.79
C PHE A 75 1.23 -8.21 9.03
N ILE A 76 1.36 -8.74 10.25
CA ILE A 76 0.62 -9.93 10.67
C ILE A 76 -0.67 -9.44 11.35
N GLY A 77 -1.69 -9.19 10.54
CA GLY A 77 -3.02 -8.80 10.99
C GLY A 77 -4.08 -9.72 10.40
N ARG A 78 -5.22 -9.85 11.08
CA ARG A 78 -6.41 -10.47 10.50
C ARG A 78 -6.66 -9.83 9.13
N ARG A 79 -7.04 -10.63 8.12
CA ARG A 79 -7.84 -10.09 7.01
C ARG A 79 -8.94 -9.26 7.67
N LEU A 80 -8.91 -7.94 7.48
CA LEU A 80 -10.13 -7.17 7.62
C LEU A 80 -11.15 -7.87 6.70
N THR A 81 -12.38 -8.05 7.17
CA THR A 81 -13.41 -8.56 6.30
C THR A 81 -13.69 -7.45 5.30
N ASN A 82 -13.22 -7.60 4.06
CA ASN A 82 -13.41 -6.63 2.98
C ASN A 82 -12.76 -5.24 3.22
N PRO A 83 -11.42 -5.14 3.38
CA PRO A 83 -10.78 -3.84 3.35
C PRO A 83 -10.99 -3.27 1.95
N THR A 84 -11.65 -2.13 1.85
CA THR A 84 -11.88 -1.50 0.55
C THR A 84 -10.59 -0.91 -0.05
N TYR A 85 -9.51 -0.86 0.73
CA TYR A 85 -8.18 -0.42 0.31
C TYR A 85 -7.10 -1.44 0.70
N GLU A 86 -6.18 -1.71 -0.24
CA GLU A 86 -4.98 -2.50 0.02
C GLU A 86 -3.71 -1.67 -0.11
N PHE A 87 -3.76 -0.54 -0.81
CA PHE A 87 -2.60 0.31 -1.04
C PHE A 87 -2.89 1.72 -0.56
N VAL A 88 -2.08 2.19 0.40
CA VAL A 88 -2.10 3.59 0.83
C VAL A 88 -0.71 4.18 0.62
N GLU A 89 -0.65 5.19 -0.22
CA GLU A 89 0.57 5.91 -0.57
C GLU A 89 0.57 7.27 0.13
N LEU A 90 1.64 7.55 0.87
CA LEU A 90 1.88 8.85 1.48
C LEU A 90 3.01 9.54 0.72
N VAL A 91 2.67 10.56 -0.06
CA VAL A 91 3.64 11.46 -0.69
C VAL A 91 4.02 12.54 0.31
N VAL A 92 5.31 12.61 0.61
CA VAL A 92 5.87 13.50 1.64
C VAL A 92 6.72 14.57 0.97
N THR A 93 6.41 15.83 1.25
CA THR A 93 7.23 16.98 0.84
C THR A 93 7.51 17.86 2.07
N LYS A 94 8.45 18.80 1.95
CA LYS A 94 8.80 19.72 3.05
C LYS A 94 7.61 20.48 3.66
N LYS A 95 6.57 20.75 2.87
CA LYS A 95 5.42 21.58 3.28
C LYS A 95 4.07 20.86 3.28
N GLN A 96 4.02 19.65 2.74
CA GLN A 96 2.75 18.98 2.49
C GLN A 96 2.91 17.46 2.51
N LEU A 97 1.92 16.81 3.14
CA LEU A 97 1.63 15.39 3.00
C LEU A 97 0.45 15.22 2.06
N THR A 98 0.53 14.25 1.16
CA THR A 98 -0.59 13.87 0.29
C THR A 98 -0.83 12.38 0.41
N LEU A 99 -2.06 12.00 0.72
CA LEU A 99 -2.49 10.61 0.86
C LEU A 99 -3.29 10.20 -0.36
N HIS A 100 -2.93 9.06 -0.92
CA HIS A 100 -3.70 8.35 -1.94
C HIS A 100 -4.03 6.95 -1.44
N ALA A 101 -5.22 6.45 -1.78
CA ALA A 101 -5.64 5.09 -1.44
C ALA A 101 -6.17 4.38 -2.70
N ARG A 102 -5.87 3.09 -2.81
CA ARG A 102 -6.35 2.21 -3.87
C ARG A 102 -6.83 0.88 -3.30
N ASP A 103 -7.82 0.29 -3.97
CA ASP A 103 -8.35 -1.02 -3.63
C ASP A 103 -7.41 -2.16 -4.03
N ASP A 104 -7.81 -3.39 -3.71
CA ASP A 104 -7.14 -4.63 -4.06
C ASP A 104 -6.90 -4.80 -5.58
N ARG A 105 -7.69 -4.11 -6.40
CA ARG A 105 -7.57 -4.07 -7.86
C ARG A 105 -6.82 -2.83 -8.36
N ALA A 106 -6.12 -2.13 -7.47
CA ALA A 106 -5.41 -0.88 -7.73
C ALA A 106 -6.31 0.26 -8.27
N ARG A 107 -7.63 0.18 -8.09
CA ARG A 107 -8.57 1.24 -8.46
C ARG A 107 -8.53 2.32 -7.40
N VAL A 108 -8.61 3.56 -7.84
CA VAL A 108 -8.62 4.72 -6.95
C VAL A 108 -9.89 4.72 -6.10
N ILE A 109 -9.74 4.96 -4.81
CA ILE A 109 -10.85 5.04 -3.86
C ILE A 109 -11.27 6.50 -3.71
N ASP A 110 -12.59 6.71 -3.59
CA ASP A 110 -13.14 8.01 -3.26
C ASP A 110 -12.85 8.35 -1.79
N LEU A 111 -12.10 9.43 -1.57
CA LEU A 111 -11.67 9.96 -0.28
C LEU A 111 -12.43 11.24 0.10
N SER A 112 -13.47 11.62 -0.64
CA SER A 112 -14.24 12.85 -0.38
C SER A 112 -14.80 12.90 1.05
N ASP A 113 -15.23 11.75 1.55
CA ASP A 113 -15.81 11.60 2.90
C ASP A 113 -14.85 10.89 3.87
N ALA A 114 -13.58 10.73 3.49
CA ALA A 114 -12.58 10.09 4.33
C ALA A 114 -12.05 11.05 5.40
N GLN A 115 -11.85 10.53 6.61
CA GLN A 115 -11.20 11.25 7.69
C GLN A 115 -9.79 10.72 7.86
N ALA A 116 -8.80 11.62 7.89
CA ALA A 116 -7.43 11.22 8.16
C ALA A 116 -6.68 12.22 9.03
N ASN A 117 -5.75 11.70 9.83
CA ASN A 117 -4.87 12.49 10.67
C ASN A 117 -3.47 11.88 10.66
N ALA A 118 -2.44 12.72 10.51
CA ALA A 118 -1.05 12.32 10.67
C ALA A 118 -0.53 12.71 12.05
N LEU A 119 0.10 11.79 12.76
CA LEU A 119 0.94 12.09 13.90
C LEU A 119 2.40 12.06 13.43
N VAL A 120 3.03 13.23 13.40
CA VAL A 120 4.42 13.41 12.97
C VAL A 120 5.31 13.45 14.21
N TRP A 121 6.26 12.53 14.32
CA TRP A 121 7.30 12.53 15.34
C TRP A 121 8.63 12.97 14.77
N SER A 122 9.31 13.86 15.47
CA SER A 122 10.65 14.34 15.18
C SER A 122 11.46 14.46 16.48
N ASP A 123 12.72 14.84 16.36
CA ASP A 123 13.60 15.11 17.52
C ASP A 123 13.04 16.23 18.42
N ASN A 124 12.27 17.16 17.84
CA ASN A 124 11.64 18.28 18.55
C ASN A 124 10.25 17.94 19.14
N GLY A 125 9.89 16.65 19.17
CA GLY A 125 8.60 16.16 19.69
C GLY A 125 7.62 15.74 18.59
N SER A 126 6.36 15.57 18.99
CA SER A 126 5.28 15.07 18.13
C SER A 126 4.17 16.08 17.92
N ARG A 127 3.58 16.11 16.73
CA ARG A 127 2.41 16.94 16.43
C ARG A 127 1.39 16.20 15.57
N SER A 128 0.12 16.45 15.85
CA SER A 128 -0.99 15.99 15.02
C SER A 128 -1.24 16.97 13.88
N VAL A 129 -1.46 16.45 12.68
CA VAL A 129 -1.69 17.20 11.46
C VAL A 129 -2.94 16.62 10.79
N PRO A 130 -4.09 17.33 10.80
CA PRO A 130 -5.29 16.86 10.13
C PRO A 130 -5.12 16.92 8.61
N PHE A 131 -5.63 15.91 7.92
CA PHE A 131 -5.78 15.96 6.47
C PHE A 131 -7.14 16.57 6.11
N ALA A 132 -7.20 17.17 4.92
CA ALA A 132 -8.43 17.61 4.29
C ALA A 132 -8.50 17.08 2.85
N ALA A 133 -9.70 16.77 2.38
CA ALA A 133 -9.91 16.37 0.99
C ALA A 133 -9.52 17.51 0.05
N ARG A 134 -8.59 17.21 -0.87
CA ARG A 134 -8.18 18.14 -1.94
C ARG A 134 -8.92 17.85 -3.25
N SER A 135 -9.22 16.57 -3.46
CA SER A 135 -10.04 16.01 -4.53
C SER A 135 -10.72 14.73 -4.01
N ALA A 136 -11.57 14.13 -4.84
CA ALA A 136 -12.13 12.81 -4.56
C ALA A 136 -11.07 11.71 -4.37
N THR A 137 -9.80 11.94 -4.70
CA THR A 137 -8.77 10.88 -4.75
C THR A 137 -7.52 11.22 -3.95
N ALA A 138 -7.53 12.35 -3.24
CA ALA A 138 -6.37 12.86 -2.54
C ALA A 138 -6.79 13.62 -1.29
N LEU A 139 -6.22 13.21 -0.16
CA LEU A 139 -6.24 14.01 1.07
C LEU A 139 -4.90 14.73 1.20
N THR A 140 -4.90 16.00 1.58
CA THR A 140 -3.68 16.78 1.82
C THR A 140 -3.63 17.32 3.22
N ALA A 141 -2.45 17.34 3.82
CA ALA A 141 -2.19 17.98 5.09
C ALA A 141 -1.00 18.92 4.95
N ALA A 142 -1.15 20.17 5.39
CA ALA A 142 -0.05 21.12 5.47
C ALA A 142 0.88 20.70 6.62
N ALA A 143 2.14 20.43 6.30
CA ALA A 143 3.10 19.96 7.29
C ALA A 143 4.46 20.62 7.04
N ASP A 144 4.93 21.43 8.00
CA ASP A 144 6.33 21.85 8.06
C ASP A 144 7.22 20.71 8.59
N LEU A 145 7.73 19.89 7.67
CA LEU A 145 8.52 18.72 8.02
C LEU A 145 10.00 19.08 8.15
N PRO A 146 10.70 18.53 9.14
CA PRO A 146 12.11 18.85 9.35
C PRO A 146 12.93 18.44 8.13
N THR A 147 13.76 19.37 7.65
CA THR A 147 14.67 19.15 6.51
C THR A 147 16.00 18.50 6.93
N THR A 148 16.21 18.37 8.24
CA THR A 148 17.37 17.74 8.86
C THR A 148 16.91 16.82 9.98
N GLY A 149 17.62 15.72 10.22
CA GLY A 149 17.23 14.72 11.23
C GLY A 149 16.30 13.65 10.65
N LYS A 150 15.83 12.74 11.51
CA LYS A 150 14.88 11.68 11.13
C LYS A 150 13.49 12.07 11.64
N PHE A 151 12.46 11.73 10.87
CA PHE A 151 11.08 11.86 11.35
C PHE A 151 10.25 10.64 10.98
N ARG A 152 9.15 10.44 11.69
CA ARG A 152 8.19 9.35 11.49
C ARG A 152 6.80 9.93 11.36
N ILE A 153 5.95 9.27 10.59
CA ILE A 153 4.56 9.68 10.40
C ILE A 153 3.67 8.47 10.61
N VAL A 154 2.70 8.56 11.52
CA VAL A 154 1.58 7.61 11.57
C VAL A 154 0.37 8.30 10.97
N VAL A 155 -0.19 7.75 9.91
CA VAL A 155 -1.47 8.21 9.36
C VAL A 155 -2.56 7.29 9.86
N SER A 156 -3.51 7.85 10.60
CA SER A 156 -4.79 7.19 10.82
C SER A 156 -5.75 7.60 9.71
N LEU A 157 -6.32 6.62 9.02
CA LEU A 157 -7.32 6.78 7.96
C LEU A 157 -8.60 6.05 8.36
N GLU A 158 -9.73 6.71 8.17
CA GLU A 158 -11.07 6.17 8.39
C GLU A 158 -11.93 6.49 7.16
N LEU A 159 -12.41 5.42 6.51
CA LEU A 159 -13.36 5.54 5.40
C LEU A 159 -14.79 5.36 5.93
N PRO A 160 -15.80 5.93 5.26
CA PRO A 160 -17.20 5.75 5.65
C PRO A 160 -17.57 4.26 5.77
N GLY A 161 -18.07 3.86 6.94
CA GLY A 161 -18.49 2.47 7.19
C GLY A 161 -17.35 1.45 7.28
N GLN A 162 -16.10 1.91 7.47
CA GLN A 162 -14.93 1.05 7.68
C GLN A 162 -14.29 1.35 9.04
N GLU A 163 -13.56 0.38 9.58
CA GLU A 163 -12.77 0.61 10.79
C GLU A 163 -11.57 1.52 10.50
N LYS A 164 -11.26 2.36 11.49
CA LYS A 164 -10.07 3.22 11.47
C LYS A 164 -8.81 2.37 11.41
N THR A 165 -8.00 2.58 10.39
CA THR A 165 -6.70 1.92 10.23
C THR A 165 -5.57 2.91 10.47
N SER A 166 -4.49 2.46 11.08
CA SER A 166 -3.30 3.28 11.29
C SER A 166 -2.12 2.70 10.53
N LEU A 167 -1.45 3.56 9.78
CA LEU A 167 -0.37 3.24 8.85
C LEU A 167 0.87 3.99 9.29
N LEU A 168 1.95 3.26 9.54
CA LEU A 168 3.21 3.83 9.99
C LEU A 168 4.17 3.97 8.82
N PHE A 169 4.71 5.18 8.64
CA PHE A 169 5.69 5.53 7.62
C PHE A 169 6.96 6.05 8.33
N GLY A 170 8.11 5.42 8.11
CA GLY A 170 9.37 5.90 8.70
C GLY A 170 10.49 4.86 8.83
N PRO A 171 11.63 5.25 9.42
CA PRO A 171 12.07 6.64 9.59
C PRO A 171 12.46 7.29 8.25
N MET A 172 12.01 8.51 7.99
CA MET A 172 12.22 9.26 6.73
C MET A 172 13.19 10.43 6.90
N ARG A 173 13.77 10.87 5.76
CA ARG A 173 14.56 12.10 5.60
C ARG A 173 14.13 12.78 4.29
N LEU A 174 14.15 14.12 4.26
CA LEU A 174 13.78 14.95 3.10
C LEU A 174 14.99 15.52 2.36
#